data_AF-A0A401TYI2-F1
#
_entry.id   AF-A0A401TYI2-F1
#
_cell.length_a   1.000
_cell.length_b   1.000
_cell.length_c   1.000
_cell.angle_alpha   90.00
_cell.angle_beta   90.00
_cell.angle_gamma   90.00
#
_symmetry.space_group_name_H-M   'P 1'
#
loop_
_entity.id
_entity.type
_entity.pdbx_description
1 polymer ?
#
loop_
_entity_poly.entity_id
_entity_poly.type
_entity_poly.pdbx_seq_one_letter_code
_entity_poly.pdbx_strand_id
1 'polypeptide(L)'
;PDVGGREQILKVHVRKVPLAPDINLKTIARGTPGFSGADLMNLVNEAALTAARRNKRMVTQAEFEEAKDKVMMGAERKSLVMSEEEKMLTAYHEAGHAIVGLNVPAGIPVHKATIIPRGRAMGMVKFLPEGDRYSMKYKEFTSQLAVAMGGRVAEEITFGKDNITSGASSDIQQATKMAKAMVTQLGYSDQLGTVAYGDN
;
A
#
# COMPACT_ATOMS: atom_id res chain seq x y z
N PRO A 1 7.97 -14.44 -7.31
CA PRO A 1 7.46 -15.61 -6.55
C PRO A 1 6.00 -15.34 -6.16
N ASP A 2 5.15 -16.36 -6.20
CA ASP A 2 3.77 -16.28 -5.72
C ASP A 2 3.71 -16.18 -4.18
N VAL A 3 2.54 -15.96 -3.58
CA VAL A 3 2.39 -15.87 -2.10
C VAL A 3 3.01 -17.08 -1.40
N GLY A 4 2.77 -18.29 -1.92
CA GLY A 4 3.30 -19.53 -1.36
C GLY A 4 4.83 -19.58 -1.42
N GLY A 5 5.41 -19.24 -2.57
CA GLY A 5 6.85 -19.14 -2.74
C GLY A 5 7.47 -18.06 -1.84
N ARG A 6 6.83 -16.90 -1.68
CA ARG A 6 7.28 -15.86 -0.74
C ARG A 6 7.25 -16.36 0.71
N GLU A 7 6.21 -17.08 1.12
CA GLU A 7 6.13 -17.70 2.45
C GLU A 7 7.25 -18.73 2.66
N GLN A 8 7.55 -19.57 1.68
CA GLN A 8 8.64 -20.55 1.75
C GLN A 8 10.01 -19.87 1.85
N ILE A 9 10.25 -18.82 1.06
CA ILE A 9 11.49 -18.04 1.12
C ILE A 9 11.64 -17.39 2.51
N LEU A 10 10.58 -16.78 3.03
CA LEU A 10 10.58 -16.23 4.39
C LEU A 10 10.92 -17.32 5.41
N LYS A 11 10.28 -18.51 5.33
CA LYS A 11 10.58 -19.67 6.20
C LYS A 11 12.05 -20.09 6.18
N VAL A 12 12.75 -19.96 5.06
CA VAL A 12 14.19 -20.25 4.97
C VAL A 12 15.00 -19.19 5.71
N HIS A 13 14.73 -17.90 5.45
CA HIS A 13 15.51 -16.80 6.02
C HIS A 13 15.28 -16.58 7.51
N VAL A 14 14.09 -16.92 8.04
CA VAL A 14 13.81 -16.77 9.47
C VAL A 14 14.44 -17.85 10.36
N ARG A 15 14.99 -18.95 9.82
CA ARG A 15 15.53 -20.07 10.62
C ARG A 15 16.58 -19.67 11.66
N LYS A 16 17.32 -18.59 11.39
CA LYS A 16 18.40 -18.09 12.26
C LYS A 16 17.96 -16.90 13.12
N VAL A 17 16.68 -16.54 13.10
CA VAL A 17 16.13 -15.38 13.81
C VAL A 17 15.22 -15.87 14.94
N PRO A 18 15.38 -15.37 16.18
CA PRO A 18 14.50 -15.74 17.27
C PRO A 18 13.11 -15.10 17.05
N LEU A 19 12.15 -15.89 16.58
CA LEU A 19 10.78 -15.45 16.32
C LEU A 19 9.89 -15.65 17.54
N ALA A 20 8.99 -14.69 17.78
CA ALA A 20 7.90 -14.86 18.71
C ALA A 20 6.81 -15.78 18.13
N PRO A 21 6.02 -16.47 18.99
CA PRO A 21 5.00 -17.44 18.55
C PRO A 21 3.84 -16.84 17.75
N ASP A 22 3.62 -15.53 17.85
CA ASP A 22 2.52 -14.79 17.23
C ASP A 22 2.79 -14.38 15.77
N ILE A 23 3.97 -14.72 15.23
CA ILE A 23 4.33 -14.33 13.86
C ILE A 23 3.53 -15.12 12.82
N ASN A 24 2.89 -14.39 11.92
CA ASN A 24 2.19 -14.93 10.77
C ASN A 24 2.92 -14.56 9.47
N LEU A 25 3.83 -15.45 9.05
CA LEU A 25 4.61 -15.28 7.81
C LEU A 25 3.73 -15.25 6.55
N LYS A 26 2.56 -15.90 6.57
CA LYS A 26 1.61 -15.87 5.46
C LYS A 26 1.01 -14.47 5.27
N THR A 27 0.72 -13.76 6.36
CA THR A 27 0.29 -12.35 6.31
C THR A 27 1.40 -11.45 5.78
N ILE A 28 2.65 -11.68 6.16
CA ILE A 28 3.80 -10.93 5.62
C ILE A 28 3.96 -11.20 4.12
N ALA A 29 3.88 -12.46 3.68
CA ALA A 29 3.98 -12.85 2.27
C ALA A 29 2.88 -12.22 1.39
N ARG A 30 1.64 -12.14 1.89
CA ARG A 30 0.54 -11.44 1.21
C ARG A 30 0.81 -9.93 1.08
N GLY A 31 1.48 -9.34 2.06
CA GLY A 31 1.82 -7.91 2.08
C GLY A 31 3.07 -7.52 1.29
N THR A 32 3.75 -8.47 0.65
CA THR A 32 4.99 -8.24 -0.12
C THR A 32 4.88 -8.65 -1.60
N PRO A 33 3.80 -8.25 -2.31
CA PRO A 33 3.69 -8.56 -3.73
C PRO A 33 4.86 -7.94 -4.52
N GLY A 34 5.37 -8.69 -5.49
CA GLY A 34 6.50 -8.26 -6.34
C GLY A 34 7.89 -8.36 -5.70
N PHE A 35 8.01 -8.73 -4.43
CA PHE A 35 9.31 -8.88 -3.78
C PHE A 35 10.12 -10.04 -4.37
N SER A 36 11.40 -9.79 -4.62
CA SER A 36 12.39 -10.82 -4.95
C SER A 36 12.82 -11.59 -3.70
N GLY A 37 13.54 -12.70 -3.88
CA GLY A 37 14.12 -13.44 -2.75
C GLY A 37 15.09 -12.58 -1.92
N ALA A 38 15.84 -11.69 -2.58
CA ALA A 38 16.73 -10.74 -1.91
C ALA A 38 15.95 -9.71 -1.08
N ASP A 39 14.82 -9.20 -1.58
CA ASP A 39 13.98 -8.25 -0.83
C ASP A 39 13.39 -8.90 0.42
N LEU A 40 12.95 -10.16 0.32
CA LEU A 40 12.44 -10.93 1.46
C LEU A 40 13.52 -11.22 2.50
N MET A 41 14.73 -11.56 2.04
CA MET A 41 15.90 -11.71 2.93
C MET A 41 16.21 -10.40 3.66
N ASN A 42 16.21 -9.28 2.93
CA ASN A 42 16.45 -7.96 3.51
C ASN A 42 15.36 -7.57 4.52
N LEU A 43 14.10 -7.88 4.23
CA LEU A 43 12.98 -7.66 5.15
C LEU A 43 13.17 -8.40 6.48
N VAL A 44 13.57 -9.69 6.44
CA VAL A 44 13.85 -10.47 7.65
C VAL A 44 15.01 -9.86 8.45
N ASN A 45 16.06 -9.41 7.78
CA ASN A 45 17.20 -8.74 8.43
C ASN A 45 16.77 -7.43 9.11
N GLU A 46 15.99 -6.60 8.42
CA GLU A 46 15.47 -5.34 8.97
C GLU A 46 14.55 -5.56 10.18
N ALA A 47 13.75 -6.64 10.17
CA ALA A 47 12.93 -7.01 11.32
C ALA A 47 13.81 -7.39 12.53
N ALA A 48 14.86 -8.19 12.31
CA ALA A 48 15.81 -8.58 13.35
C ALA A 48 16.58 -7.37 13.91
N LEU A 49 17.08 -6.48 13.05
CA LEU A 49 17.75 -5.23 13.45
C LEU A 49 16.82 -4.30 14.24
N THR A 50 15.54 -4.27 13.89
CA THR A 50 14.54 -3.45 14.62
C THR A 50 14.25 -4.03 16.00
N ALA A 51 14.14 -5.35 16.14
CA ALA A 51 14.04 -6.02 17.44
C ALA A 51 15.27 -5.75 18.32
N ALA A 52 16.47 -5.90 17.75
CA ALA A 52 17.74 -5.68 18.44
C ALA A 52 17.88 -4.23 18.93
N ARG A 53 17.53 -3.24 18.10
CA ARG A 53 17.52 -1.81 18.49
C ARG A 53 16.56 -1.50 19.63
N ARG A 54 15.50 -2.30 19.80
CA ARG A 54 14.53 -2.20 20.90
C ARG A 54 14.89 -3.07 22.11
N ASN A 55 16.08 -3.67 22.13
CA ASN A 55 16.51 -4.63 23.15
C ASN A 55 15.51 -5.80 23.36
N LYS A 56 14.78 -6.19 22.31
CA LYS A 56 13.88 -7.35 22.34
C LYS A 56 14.67 -8.63 22.10
N ARG A 57 14.35 -9.69 22.86
CA ARG A 57 14.94 -11.03 22.68
C ARG A 57 14.38 -11.80 21.50
N MET A 58 13.14 -11.51 21.11
CA MET A 58 12.44 -12.14 20.00
C MET A 58 11.90 -11.07 19.07
N VAL A 59 11.92 -11.35 17.78
CA VAL A 59 11.27 -10.55 16.74
C VAL A 59 9.78 -10.88 16.78
N THR A 60 8.90 -9.87 16.84
CA THR A 60 7.44 -10.09 16.80
C THR A 60 6.85 -9.65 15.46
N GLN A 61 5.55 -9.88 15.26
CA GLN A 61 4.83 -9.43 14.07
C GLN A 61 4.99 -7.92 13.83
N ALA A 62 5.09 -7.12 14.90
CA ALA A 62 5.26 -5.67 14.80
C ALA A 62 6.57 -5.27 14.13
N GLU A 63 7.68 -5.93 14.44
CA GLU A 63 8.97 -5.69 13.80
C GLU A 63 8.96 -6.08 12.31
N PHE A 64 8.24 -7.16 11.95
CA PHE A 64 8.06 -7.54 10.55
C PHE A 64 7.21 -6.52 9.78
N GLU A 65 6.13 -6.02 10.37
CA GLU A 65 5.30 -4.97 9.76
C GLU A 65 6.09 -3.67 9.57
N GLU A 66 6.90 -3.27 10.56
CA GLU A 66 7.75 -2.08 10.45
C GLU A 66 8.88 -2.24 9.44
N ALA A 67 9.53 -3.41 9.40
CA ALA A 67 10.53 -3.74 8.40
C ALA A 67 9.95 -3.73 6.99
N LYS A 68 8.76 -4.29 6.80
CA LYS A 68 8.01 -4.24 5.54
C LYS A 68 7.73 -2.79 5.13
N ASP A 69 7.21 -1.96 6.05
CA ASP A 69 6.99 -0.54 5.79
C ASP A 69 8.29 0.17 5.37
N LYS A 70 9.40 -0.13 6.04
CA LYS A 70 10.72 0.44 5.75
C LYS A 70 11.26 0.02 4.38
N VAL A 71 11.16 -1.25 4.02
CA VAL A 71 11.65 -1.76 2.73
C VAL A 71 10.82 -1.21 1.57
N MET A 72 9.50 -1.09 1.74
CA MET A 72 8.61 -0.60 0.69
C MET A 72 8.70 0.92 0.48
N MET A 73 8.80 1.71 1.55
CA MET A 73 8.64 3.17 1.49
C MET A 73 9.87 3.96 1.94
N GLY A 74 10.85 3.29 2.52
CA GLY A 74 11.99 3.92 3.18
C GLY A 74 11.77 4.15 4.68
N ALA A 75 12.80 4.73 5.30
CA ALA A 75 12.81 4.97 6.74
C ALA A 75 11.78 6.01 7.18
N GLU A 76 11.33 5.87 8.43
CA GLU A 76 10.49 6.84 9.12
C GLU A 76 11.21 8.17 9.32
N ARG A 77 10.54 9.28 9.00
CA ARG A 77 11.11 10.62 9.11
C ARG A 77 10.76 11.26 10.46
N LYS A 78 11.40 10.78 11.53
CA LYS A 78 11.17 11.28 12.91
C LYS A 78 11.51 12.76 13.12
N SER A 79 12.38 13.32 12.29
CA SER A 79 12.78 14.74 12.35
C SER A 79 11.86 15.67 11.56
N LEU A 80 10.90 15.13 10.79
CA LEU A 80 9.95 15.95 10.05
C LEU A 80 8.91 16.50 11.03
N VAL A 81 9.00 17.79 11.32
CA VAL A 81 7.99 18.50 12.10
C VAL A 81 6.92 18.97 11.11
N MET A 82 5.76 18.33 11.16
CA MET A 82 4.57 18.75 10.42
C MET A 82 3.75 19.71 11.28
N SER A 83 3.17 20.74 10.65
CA SER A 83 2.18 21.58 11.32
C SER A 83 0.93 20.76 11.65
N GLU A 84 0.12 21.22 12.62
CA GLU A 84 -1.15 20.54 12.93
C GLU A 84 -2.11 20.55 11.74
N GLU A 85 -2.06 21.60 10.91
CA GLU A 85 -2.83 21.70 9.67
C GLU A 85 -2.40 20.63 8.65
N GLU A 86 -1.09 20.46 8.41
CA GLU A 86 -0.57 19.44 7.50
C GLU A 86 -0.90 18.02 7.99
N LYS A 87 -0.83 17.78 9.31
CA LYS A 87 -1.22 16.49 9.90
C LYS A 87 -2.71 16.24 9.72
N MET A 88 -3.55 17.24 9.96
CA MET A 88 -4.99 17.13 9.78
C MET A 88 -5.33 16.83 8.31
N LEU A 89 -4.71 17.56 7.39
CA LEU A 89 -4.91 17.36 5.97
C LEU A 89 -4.53 15.95 5.53
N THR A 90 -3.36 15.48 5.95
CA THR A 90 -2.91 14.10 5.72
C THR A 90 -3.87 13.08 6.34
N ALA A 91 -4.36 13.32 7.56
CA ALA A 91 -5.31 12.42 8.21
C ALA A 91 -6.62 12.29 7.45
N TYR A 92 -7.20 13.40 6.99
CA TYR A 92 -8.42 13.37 6.17
C TYR A 92 -8.18 12.75 4.80
N HIS A 93 -7.02 12.99 4.18
CA HIS A 93 -6.64 12.36 2.93
C HIS A 93 -6.58 10.82 3.05
N GLU A 94 -5.82 10.31 4.02
CA GLU A 94 -5.73 8.86 4.26
C GLU A 94 -7.08 8.27 4.72
N ALA A 95 -7.85 9.00 5.52
CA ALA A 95 -9.20 8.59 5.90
C ALA A 95 -10.12 8.47 4.67
N GLY A 96 -9.99 9.37 3.69
CA GLY A 96 -10.71 9.30 2.42
C GLY A 96 -10.45 7.99 1.68
N HIS A 97 -9.18 7.61 1.50
CA HIS A 97 -8.81 6.33 0.91
C HIS A 97 -9.37 5.14 1.69
N ALA A 98 -9.27 5.15 3.01
CA ALA A 98 -9.73 4.06 3.86
C ALA A 98 -11.25 3.90 3.82
N ILE A 99 -12.00 4.99 4.00
CA ILE A 99 -13.47 4.98 4.02
C ILE A 99 -14.00 4.53 2.67
N VAL A 100 -13.49 5.08 1.57
CA VAL A 100 -13.91 4.64 0.23
C VAL A 100 -13.55 3.16 0.03
N GLY A 101 -12.35 2.74 0.41
CA GLY A 101 -11.90 1.34 0.31
C GLY A 101 -12.77 0.34 1.06
N LEU A 102 -13.32 0.73 2.20
CA LEU A 102 -14.25 -0.10 2.99
C LEU A 102 -15.65 -0.20 2.39
N ASN A 103 -16.07 0.78 1.58
CA ASN A 103 -17.45 0.89 1.08
C ASN A 103 -17.60 0.54 -0.41
N VAL A 104 -16.50 0.49 -1.17
CA VAL A 104 -16.55 0.10 -2.59
C VAL A 104 -16.98 -1.36 -2.77
N PRO A 105 -17.72 -1.67 -3.84
CA PRO A 105 -18.40 -2.96 -3.95
C PRO A 105 -17.46 -4.10 -4.41
N ALA A 106 -16.21 -3.80 -4.75
CA ALA A 106 -15.15 -4.77 -4.97
C ALA A 106 -13.80 -4.24 -4.44
N GLY A 107 -13.77 -3.91 -3.14
CA GLY A 107 -12.59 -3.42 -2.44
C GLY A 107 -11.58 -4.51 -2.10
N ILE A 108 -10.32 -4.11 -1.97
CA ILE A 108 -9.30 -4.92 -1.27
C ILE A 108 -9.40 -4.57 0.23
N PRO A 109 -9.32 -5.54 1.16
CA PRO A 109 -9.41 -5.23 2.58
C PRO A 109 -8.32 -4.24 3.05
N VAL A 110 -8.73 -3.23 3.81
CA VAL A 110 -7.81 -2.30 4.49
C VAL A 110 -7.09 -3.06 5.60
N HIS A 111 -5.76 -3.03 5.57
CA HIS A 111 -4.90 -3.68 6.56
C HIS A 111 -4.31 -2.70 7.56
N LYS A 112 -3.96 -1.50 7.10
CA LYS A 112 -3.34 -0.46 7.94
C LYS A 112 -3.58 0.92 7.33
N ALA A 113 -3.88 1.90 8.17
CA ALA A 113 -3.86 3.32 7.80
C ALA A 113 -2.92 4.06 8.76
N THR A 114 -2.12 4.99 8.25
CA THR A 114 -1.17 5.76 9.07
C THR A 114 -0.88 7.12 8.46
N ILE A 115 -0.64 8.11 9.32
CA ILE A 115 -0.19 9.47 8.95
C ILE A 115 1.29 9.69 9.29
N ILE A 116 2.02 8.59 9.55
CA ILE A 116 3.44 8.66 9.91
C ILE A 116 4.26 8.77 8.61
N PRO A 117 5.04 9.85 8.41
CA PRO A 117 5.77 10.07 7.18
C PRO A 117 6.93 9.08 7.02
N ARG A 118 7.03 8.48 5.84
CA ARG A 118 8.08 7.50 5.46
C ARG A 118 8.59 7.79 4.06
N GLY A 119 9.90 7.94 3.92
CA GLY A 119 10.53 8.31 2.65
C GLY A 119 9.89 9.56 2.03
N ARG A 120 9.21 9.38 0.89
CA ARG A 120 8.50 10.46 0.16
C ARG A 120 6.99 10.55 0.50
N ALA A 121 6.43 9.58 1.22
CA ALA A 121 5.02 9.55 1.58
C ALA A 121 4.79 10.22 2.94
N MET A 122 3.71 10.99 3.05
CA MET A 122 3.31 11.70 4.28
C MET A 122 2.31 10.88 5.12
N GLY A 123 1.56 9.99 4.47
CA GLY A 123 0.68 9.00 5.05
C GLY A 123 0.53 7.82 4.09
N MET A 124 -0.24 6.82 4.48
CA MET A 124 -0.70 5.77 3.56
C MET A 124 -1.87 4.96 4.13
N VAL A 125 -2.65 4.39 3.21
CA VAL A 125 -3.53 3.25 3.46
C VAL A 125 -2.98 2.02 2.73
N LYS A 126 -2.66 0.98 3.51
CA LYS A 126 -2.26 -0.33 2.99
C LYS A 126 -3.47 -1.24 2.85
N PHE A 127 -3.61 -1.79 1.66
CA PHE A 127 -4.57 -2.84 1.35
C PHE A 127 -3.86 -4.19 1.31
N LEU A 128 -4.47 -5.22 1.88
CA LEU A 128 -3.90 -6.58 1.90
C LEU A 128 -4.79 -7.52 1.08
N PRO A 129 -4.36 -7.94 -0.12
CA PRO A 129 -5.11 -8.89 -0.91
C PRO A 129 -5.08 -10.29 -0.26
N GLU A 130 -6.13 -11.08 -0.50
CA GLU A 130 -6.21 -12.46 -0.02
C GLU A 130 -5.21 -13.39 -0.71
N GLY A 131 -4.82 -13.05 -1.94
CA GLY A 131 -3.84 -13.78 -2.74
C GLY A 131 -3.36 -12.95 -3.94
N ASP A 132 -2.41 -13.51 -4.68
CA ASP A 132 -1.94 -12.89 -5.92
C ASP A 132 -3.03 -13.00 -7.00
N ARG A 133 -3.28 -11.91 -7.72
CA ARG A 133 -4.27 -11.84 -8.80
C ARG A 133 -3.58 -11.67 -10.15
N TYR A 134 -3.99 -12.47 -11.12
CA TYR A 134 -3.47 -12.40 -12.50
C TYR A 134 -4.30 -11.51 -13.41
N SER A 135 -5.58 -11.33 -13.10
CA SER A 135 -6.50 -10.46 -13.83
C SER A 135 -7.46 -9.76 -12.87
N MET A 136 -8.02 -8.65 -13.33
CA MET A 136 -8.98 -7.84 -12.59
C MET A 136 -10.26 -7.65 -13.39
N LYS A 137 -11.40 -7.63 -12.71
CA LYS A 137 -12.72 -7.35 -13.29
C LYS A 137 -12.94 -5.84 -13.42
N TYR A 138 -13.82 -5.43 -14.32
CA TYR A 138 -14.25 -4.03 -14.46
C TYR A 138 -14.68 -3.39 -13.11
N LYS A 139 -15.46 -4.13 -12.32
CA LYS A 139 -15.91 -3.68 -10.98
C LYS A 139 -14.76 -3.44 -9.99
N GLU A 140 -13.67 -4.19 -10.12
CA GLU A 140 -12.48 -4.03 -9.28
C GLU A 140 -11.66 -2.81 -9.74
N PHE A 141 -11.51 -2.60 -11.05
CA PHE A 141 -10.87 -1.41 -11.57
C PHE A 141 -11.62 -0.13 -11.18
N THR A 142 -12.94 -0.10 -11.35
CA THR A 142 -13.76 1.06 -10.95
C THR A 142 -13.72 1.29 -9.44
N SER A 143 -13.69 0.23 -8.63
CA SER A 143 -13.49 0.34 -7.18
C SER A 143 -12.12 0.93 -6.84
N GLN A 144 -11.04 0.52 -7.52
CA GLN A 144 -9.71 1.07 -7.30
C GLN A 144 -9.59 2.53 -7.76
N LEU A 145 -10.23 2.91 -8.87
CA LEU A 145 -10.33 4.31 -9.30
C LEU A 145 -11.02 5.18 -8.25
N ALA A 146 -12.14 4.69 -7.68
CA ALA A 146 -12.83 5.40 -6.61
C ALA A 146 -11.94 5.57 -5.38
N VAL A 147 -11.24 4.52 -4.96
CA VAL A 147 -10.28 4.58 -3.83
C VAL A 147 -9.17 5.57 -4.10
N ALA A 148 -8.54 5.55 -5.29
CA ALA A 148 -7.46 6.46 -5.65
C ALA A 148 -7.89 7.94 -5.59
N MET A 149 -9.14 8.25 -5.94
CA MET A 149 -9.64 9.62 -5.85
C MET A 149 -10.17 9.99 -4.45
N GLY A 150 -10.28 9.02 -3.54
CA GLY A 150 -10.87 9.19 -2.21
C GLY A 150 -10.17 10.24 -1.35
N GLY A 151 -8.83 10.28 -1.35
CA GLY A 151 -8.07 11.26 -0.58
C GLY A 151 -8.31 12.70 -1.04
N ARG A 152 -8.26 12.94 -2.36
CA ARG A 152 -8.54 14.26 -2.96
C ARG A 152 -9.96 14.74 -2.64
N VAL A 153 -10.95 13.86 -2.76
CA VAL A 153 -12.36 14.21 -2.49
C VAL A 153 -12.57 14.48 -0.99
N ALA A 154 -11.93 13.73 -0.11
CA ALA A 154 -11.99 13.97 1.33
C ALA A 154 -11.40 15.34 1.70
N GLU A 155 -10.29 15.74 1.08
CA GLU A 155 -9.74 17.09 1.25
C GLU A 155 -10.74 18.16 0.78
N GLU A 156 -11.31 18.01 -0.41
CA GLU A 156 -12.25 18.99 -1.00
C GLU A 156 -13.51 19.17 -0.15
N ILE A 157 -14.09 18.08 0.36
CA ILE A 157 -15.29 18.12 1.20
C ILE A 157 -14.99 18.80 2.55
N THR A 158 -13.81 18.57 3.11
CA THR A 158 -13.49 19.00 4.48
C THR A 158 -12.91 20.41 4.54
N PHE A 159 -12.00 20.74 3.62
CA PHE A 159 -11.25 22.00 3.64
C PHE A 159 -11.69 22.97 2.55
N GLY A 160 -12.54 22.53 1.62
CA GLY A 160 -12.99 23.34 0.49
C GLY A 160 -12.00 23.35 -0.67
N LYS A 161 -12.48 23.79 -1.83
CA LYS A 161 -11.78 23.65 -3.12
C LYS A 161 -10.48 24.45 -3.22
N ASP A 162 -10.40 25.58 -2.52
CA ASP A 162 -9.24 26.47 -2.53
C ASP A 162 -8.07 25.94 -1.68
N ASN A 163 -8.34 25.00 -0.77
CA ASN A 163 -7.36 24.46 0.16
C ASN A 163 -6.86 23.06 -0.22
N ILE A 164 -7.23 22.55 -1.40
CA ILE A 164 -6.82 21.21 -1.81
C ILE A 164 -5.36 21.21 -2.25
N THR A 165 -4.58 20.24 -1.78
CA THR A 165 -3.13 20.24 -1.93
C THR A 165 -2.64 19.52 -3.19
N SER A 166 -1.35 19.68 -3.47
CA SER A 166 -0.62 18.90 -4.47
C SER A 166 -0.30 17.46 -4.03
N GLY A 167 -0.64 17.08 -2.80
CA GLY A 167 -0.36 15.76 -2.21
C GLY A 167 -1.01 14.61 -3.00
N ALA A 168 -2.22 14.81 -3.52
CA ALA A 168 -2.97 13.82 -4.30
C ALA A 168 -2.41 13.56 -5.72
N SER A 169 -1.30 14.20 -6.12
CA SER A 169 -0.77 14.11 -7.48
C SER A 169 -0.43 12.67 -7.90
N SER A 170 0.12 11.86 -7.00
CA SER A 170 0.44 10.46 -7.30
C SER A 170 -0.81 9.63 -7.52
N ASP A 171 -1.86 9.85 -6.72
CA ASP A 171 -3.10 9.08 -6.82
C ASP A 171 -3.85 9.42 -8.10
N ILE A 172 -3.87 10.71 -8.47
CA ILE A 172 -4.44 11.18 -9.75
C ILE A 172 -3.68 10.56 -10.93
N GLN A 173 -2.34 10.52 -10.89
CA GLN A 173 -1.54 9.90 -11.94
C GLN A 173 -1.85 8.40 -12.08
N GLN A 174 -1.94 7.68 -10.96
CA GLN A 174 -2.29 6.26 -10.95
C GLN A 174 -3.71 6.03 -11.47
N ALA A 175 -4.69 6.82 -11.02
CA ALA A 175 -6.06 6.74 -11.49
C ALA A 175 -6.16 7.02 -13.00
N THR A 176 -5.44 8.05 -13.48
CA THR A 176 -5.40 8.40 -14.91
C THR A 176 -4.79 7.27 -15.74
N LYS A 177 -3.66 6.71 -15.30
CA LYS A 177 -3.01 5.59 -15.99
C LYS A 177 -3.92 4.37 -16.05
N MET A 178 -4.60 4.06 -14.95
CA MET A 178 -5.55 2.95 -14.86
C MET A 178 -6.76 3.17 -15.78
N ALA A 179 -7.38 4.35 -15.74
CA ALA A 179 -8.51 4.68 -16.60
C ALA A 179 -8.12 4.63 -18.09
N LYS A 180 -6.93 5.15 -18.44
CA LYS A 180 -6.40 5.05 -19.81
C LYS A 180 -6.27 3.58 -20.22
N ALA A 181 -5.64 2.73 -19.41
CA ALA A 181 -5.48 1.31 -19.72
C ALA A 181 -6.83 0.58 -19.84
N MET A 182 -7.80 0.89 -18.96
CA MET A 182 -9.16 0.34 -19.05
C MET A 182 -9.79 0.60 -20.41
N VAL A 183 -9.60 1.80 -20.95
CA VAL A 183 -10.19 2.22 -22.21
C VAL A 183 -9.38 1.69 -23.40
N THR A 184 -8.06 1.91 -23.41
CA THR A 184 -7.23 1.69 -24.61
C THR A 184 -6.73 0.25 -24.75
N GLN A 185 -6.57 -0.48 -23.65
CA GLN A 185 -5.95 -1.82 -23.65
C GLN A 185 -6.92 -2.93 -23.25
N LEU A 186 -7.87 -2.63 -22.35
CA LEU A 186 -8.77 -3.64 -21.77
C LEU A 186 -10.17 -3.65 -22.39
N GLY A 187 -10.48 -2.71 -23.29
CA GLY A 187 -11.75 -2.68 -24.02
C GLY A 187 -12.97 -2.40 -23.14
N TYR A 188 -12.81 -1.63 -22.05
CA TYR A 188 -13.90 -1.29 -21.13
C TYR A 188 -14.68 -0.02 -21.52
N SER A 189 -14.53 0.46 -22.76
CA SER A 189 -15.29 1.59 -23.28
C SER A 189 -16.22 1.13 -24.38
N ASP A 190 -17.54 1.28 -24.19
CA ASP A 190 -18.53 0.92 -25.20
C ASP A 190 -18.40 1.76 -26.48
N GLN A 191 -17.89 2.99 -26.37
CA GLN A 191 -17.71 3.91 -27.50
C GLN A 191 -16.52 3.52 -28.39
N LEU A 192 -15.46 2.98 -27.78
CA LEU A 192 -14.24 2.57 -28.48
C LEU A 192 -14.26 1.05 -28.78
N GLY A 193 -15.10 0.29 -28.09
CA GLY A 193 -15.22 -1.15 -28.26
C GLY A 193 -14.02 -1.93 -27.72
N THR A 194 -13.97 -3.21 -28.06
CA THR A 194 -12.97 -4.17 -27.58
C THR A 194 -11.78 -4.26 -28.52
N VAL A 195 -11.07 -3.15 -28.71
CA VAL A 195 -9.89 -3.06 -29.57
C VAL A 195 -8.69 -2.62 -28.74
N ALA A 196 -7.52 -3.21 -29.02
CA ALA A 196 -6.26 -2.77 -28.41
C ALA A 196 -5.71 -1.56 -29.18
N TYR A 197 -5.83 -0.38 -28.59
CA TYR A 197 -5.26 0.87 -29.08
C TYR A 197 -3.80 0.95 -28.62
N GLY A 198 -2.87 1.05 -29.58
CA GLY A 198 -1.44 1.12 -29.31
C GLY A 198 -1.00 2.38 -28.53
N ASP A 199 0.22 2.35 -28.02
CA ASP A 199 0.85 3.46 -27.30
C ASP A 199 1.44 4.49 -28.29
N ASN A 200 0.59 5.26 -28.97
CA ASN A 200 1.04 6.47 -29.69
C ASN A 200 0.99 7.69 -28.77
#